data_AF-A0A812T5H8-F1
#
_entry.id   AF-A0A812T5H8-F1
#
_cell.length_a   1.000
_cell.length_b   1.000
_cell.length_c   1.000
_cell.angle_alpha   90.00
_cell.angle_beta   90.00
_cell.angle_gamma   90.00
#
_symmetry.space_group_name_H-M   'P 1'
#
loop_
_entity.id
_entity.type
_entity.pdbx_description
1 polymer ?
#
loop_
_entity_poly.entity_id
_entity_poly.type
_entity_poly.pdbx_seq_one_letter_code
_entity_poly.pdbx_strand_id
1 'polypeptide(L)'
;ISRARTTSSGMKASAREGVAAIDWQWTGPGIGATDMIYLFCGSVEDEIVDNYKYWLAQYHNRLADESYSFDDFYIDFKAATLDYARWVFAYRLVGDTPEKFRQRAEKVDVNLGLFRRHSPRIRWLLQLVEEFLPEAEAGRFECEL
;
A
#
# COMPACT_ATOMS: atom_id res chain seq x y z
N ILE A 1 24.14 36.91 47.30
CA ILE A 1 23.96 35.44 47.39
C ILE A 1 22.47 35.24 47.66
N SER A 2 21.61 34.59 46.88
CA SER A 2 21.70 33.72 45.71
C SER A 2 20.31 33.76 45.03
N ARG A 3 20.27 33.71 43.70
CA ARG A 3 19.07 33.46 42.90
C ARG A 3 18.66 32.00 43.09
N ALA A 4 17.37 31.74 43.29
CA ALA A 4 16.76 30.47 42.89
C ALA A 4 15.53 30.79 42.05
N ARG A 5 15.78 30.95 40.75
CA ARG A 5 14.77 30.99 39.69
C ARG A 5 14.41 29.52 39.45
N THR A 6 13.32 29.04 40.03
CA THR A 6 12.78 27.71 39.75
C THR A 6 12.29 27.71 38.31
N THR A 7 13.12 27.20 37.40
CA THR A 7 12.72 26.97 36.01
C THR A 7 11.68 25.87 36.00
N SER A 8 10.46 26.22 35.61
CA SER A 8 9.48 25.29 35.10
C SER A 8 10.09 24.56 33.91
N SER A 9 10.56 23.32 34.09
CA SER A 9 10.75 22.43 32.95
C SER A 9 9.35 22.01 32.49
N GLY A 10 8.73 22.87 31.69
CA GLY A 10 7.59 22.48 30.88
C GLY A 10 8.06 21.37 29.94
N MET A 11 7.88 20.13 30.35
CA MET A 11 7.75 19.02 29.41
C MET A 11 6.54 19.37 28.56
N LYS A 12 6.79 19.98 27.39
CA LYS A 12 5.81 19.96 26.31
C LYS A 12 5.58 18.49 26.03
N ALA A 13 4.40 17.99 26.41
CA ALA A 13 3.91 16.73 25.86
C ALA A 13 4.04 16.86 24.35
N SER A 14 4.93 16.08 23.74
CA SER A 14 4.98 16.00 22.28
C SER A 14 3.58 15.60 21.85
N ALA A 15 2.92 16.42 21.04
CA ALA A 15 1.65 16.04 20.45
C ALA A 15 1.86 14.65 19.85
N ARG A 16 1.08 13.65 20.31
CA ARG A 16 1.10 12.34 19.67
C ARG A 16 0.61 12.59 18.25
N GLU A 17 1.51 12.54 17.28
CA GLU A 17 1.14 12.53 15.88
C GLU A 17 0.28 11.28 15.66
N GLY A 18 -1.01 11.51 15.50
CA GLY A 18 -2.00 10.48 15.21
C GLY A 18 -2.25 10.43 13.72
N VAL A 19 -2.36 9.22 13.18
CA VAL A 19 -2.81 9.00 11.80
C VAL A 19 -4.26 8.55 11.86
N ALA A 20 -5.11 9.10 11.00
CA ALA A 20 -6.49 8.69 10.85
C ALA A 20 -6.75 8.28 9.39
N ALA A 21 -7.32 7.08 9.21
CA ALA A 21 -7.92 6.69 7.94
C ALA A 21 -9.27 7.41 7.78
N ILE A 22 -9.50 7.99 6.61
CA ILE A 22 -10.72 8.70 6.25
C ILE A 22 -11.25 8.14 4.93
N ASP A 23 -12.44 8.60 4.52
CA ASP A 23 -13.06 8.25 3.24
C ASP A 23 -13.37 6.74 3.07
N TRP A 24 -14.33 6.27 3.87
CA TRP A 24 -14.77 4.87 3.92
C TRP A 24 -15.82 4.50 2.84
N GLN A 25 -15.93 5.29 1.77
CA GLN A 25 -16.96 5.11 0.74
C GLN A 25 -16.87 3.76 -0.01
N TRP A 26 -15.70 3.13 0.00
CA TRP A 26 -15.43 1.85 -0.65
C TRP A 26 -15.18 0.72 0.35
N THR A 27 -15.66 0.87 1.59
CA THR A 27 -15.57 -0.19 2.59
C THR A 27 -16.55 -1.32 2.34
N GLY A 28 -16.14 -2.52 2.72
CA GLY A 28 -16.98 -3.71 2.70
C GLY A 28 -16.22 -4.90 3.30
N PRO A 29 -16.87 -6.08 3.37
CA PRO A 29 -16.18 -7.32 3.66
C PRO A 29 -15.10 -7.56 2.61
N GLY A 30 -13.86 -7.76 3.06
CA GLY A 30 -12.70 -7.94 2.19
C GLY A 30 -11.49 -8.46 2.97
N ILE A 31 -10.43 -8.77 2.24
CA ILE A 31 -9.15 -9.19 2.80
C ILE A 31 -8.24 -7.96 2.94
N GLY A 32 -7.58 -7.80 4.10
CA GLY A 32 -6.68 -6.66 4.32
C GLY A 32 -5.51 -6.59 3.33
N ALA A 33 -5.21 -7.71 2.67
CA ALA A 33 -4.21 -7.78 1.60
C ALA A 33 -4.58 -6.89 0.38
N THR A 34 -5.89 -6.71 0.11
CA THR A 34 -6.38 -5.77 -0.90
C THR A 34 -6.04 -4.33 -0.52
N ASP A 35 -6.25 -3.95 0.72
CA ASP A 35 -5.92 -2.59 1.18
C ASP A 35 -4.42 -2.29 1.00
N MET A 36 -3.56 -3.29 1.24
CA MET A 36 -2.12 -3.14 1.10
C MET A 36 -1.69 -2.87 -0.34
N ILE A 37 -2.23 -3.59 -1.34
CA ILE A 37 -1.87 -3.29 -2.74
C ILE A 37 -2.40 -1.93 -3.19
N TYR A 38 -3.60 -1.54 -2.74
CA TYR A 38 -4.14 -0.19 -3.01
C TYR A 38 -3.28 0.90 -2.38
N LEU A 39 -2.83 0.72 -1.13
CA LEU A 39 -1.94 1.65 -0.43
C LEU A 39 -0.59 1.76 -1.13
N PHE A 40 0.01 0.61 -1.48
CA PHE A 40 1.28 0.56 -2.19
C PHE A 40 1.18 1.23 -3.56
N CYS A 41 0.20 0.92 -4.39
CA CYS A 41 0.09 1.55 -5.71
C CYS A 41 -0.42 3.01 -5.65
N GLY A 42 -1.11 3.39 -4.58
CA GLY A 42 -1.83 4.66 -4.47
C GLY A 42 -1.02 5.80 -3.86
N SER A 43 -0.27 5.55 -2.78
CA SER A 43 0.02 6.64 -1.85
C SER A 43 1.39 6.62 -1.16
N VAL A 44 2.12 5.51 -1.17
CA VAL A 44 3.41 5.43 -0.45
C VAL A 44 4.60 5.71 -1.37
N GLU A 45 5.69 6.19 -0.77
CA GLU A 45 6.96 6.44 -1.43
C GLU A 45 7.60 5.15 -2.00
N ASP A 46 8.59 5.30 -2.88
CA ASP A 46 9.26 4.17 -3.53
C ASP A 46 10.03 3.30 -2.53
N GLU A 47 10.65 3.89 -1.51
CA GLU A 47 11.43 3.16 -0.50
C GLU A 47 10.58 2.20 0.33
N ILE A 48 9.30 2.53 0.52
CA ILE A 48 8.35 1.64 1.21
C ILE A 48 8.07 0.42 0.34
N VAL A 49 7.94 0.62 -0.97
CA VAL A 49 7.59 -0.45 -1.88
C VAL A 49 8.77 -1.33 -2.28
N ASP A 50 9.99 -0.78 -2.31
CA ASP A 50 11.21 -1.57 -2.44
C ASP A 50 11.38 -2.59 -1.29
N ASN A 51 10.76 -2.31 -0.13
CA ASN A 51 10.74 -3.20 1.02
C ASN A 51 9.32 -3.68 1.39
N TYR A 52 8.44 -3.85 0.41
CA TYR A 52 7.02 -4.12 0.65
C TYR A 52 6.77 -5.36 1.53
N LYS A 53 7.57 -6.42 1.40
CA LYS A 53 7.42 -7.66 2.21
C LYS A 53 7.61 -7.38 3.71
N TYR A 54 8.54 -6.53 4.07
CA TYR A 54 8.72 -6.09 5.47
C TYR A 54 7.46 -5.39 5.98
N TRP A 55 6.89 -4.48 5.18
CA TRP A 55 5.70 -3.73 5.57
C TRP A 55 4.43 -4.59 5.60
N LEU A 56 4.30 -5.59 4.71
CA LEU A 56 3.27 -6.61 4.79
C LEU A 56 3.37 -7.38 6.11
N ALA A 57 4.56 -7.80 6.50
CA ALA A 57 4.76 -8.49 7.77
C ALA A 57 4.42 -7.58 8.96
N GLN A 58 4.78 -6.29 8.92
CA GLN A 58 4.37 -5.34 9.97
C GLN A 58 2.86 -5.15 10.03
N TYR A 59 2.18 -5.05 8.87
CA TYR A 59 0.73 -4.91 8.80
C TYR A 59 0.03 -6.15 9.40
N HIS A 60 0.42 -7.34 8.93
CA HIS A 60 -0.10 -8.61 9.41
C HIS A 60 0.08 -8.76 10.93
N ASN A 61 1.29 -8.56 11.45
CA ASN A 61 1.59 -8.66 12.88
C ASN A 61 0.76 -7.71 13.77
N ARG A 62 0.19 -6.64 13.21
CA ARG A 62 -0.58 -5.65 13.98
C ARG A 62 -2.08 -5.83 13.88
N LEU A 63 -2.57 -6.46 12.82
CA LEU A 63 -4.00 -6.46 12.47
C LEU A 63 -4.57 -7.85 12.20
N ALA A 64 -3.73 -8.87 12.00
CA ALA A 64 -4.19 -10.23 11.77
C ALA A 64 -4.55 -10.95 13.08
N ASP A 65 -5.50 -11.87 12.96
CA ASP A 65 -5.82 -12.86 13.99
C ASP A 65 -4.71 -13.93 14.08
N GLU A 66 -4.50 -14.53 15.25
CA GLU A 66 -3.49 -15.59 15.46
C GLU A 66 -3.73 -16.82 14.56
N SER A 67 -4.96 -17.05 14.13
CA SER A 67 -5.34 -18.15 13.23
C SER A 67 -4.99 -17.91 11.76
N TYR A 68 -4.64 -16.68 11.38
CA TYR A 68 -4.32 -16.32 10.01
C TYR A 68 -2.82 -16.14 9.86
N SER A 69 -2.16 -17.10 9.22
CA SER A 69 -0.69 -17.08 9.11
C SER A 69 -0.21 -15.97 8.16
N PHE A 70 1.06 -15.58 8.30
CA PHE A 70 1.64 -14.64 7.35
C PHE A 70 1.74 -15.23 5.94
N ASP A 71 1.91 -16.55 5.83
CA ASP A 71 2.00 -17.24 4.54
C ASP A 71 0.64 -17.19 3.82
N ASP A 72 -0.46 -17.42 4.52
CA ASP A 72 -1.82 -17.27 3.98
C ASP A 72 -2.08 -15.81 3.57
N PHE A 73 -1.70 -14.85 4.43
CA PHE A 73 -1.79 -13.43 4.10
C PHE A 73 -0.97 -13.05 2.87
N TYR A 74 0.20 -13.67 2.69
CA TYR A 74 1.03 -13.42 1.53
C TYR A 74 0.44 -14.03 0.25
N ILE A 75 -0.18 -15.21 0.33
CA ILE A 75 -0.96 -15.79 -0.79
C ILE A 75 -2.11 -14.83 -1.18
N ASP A 76 -2.86 -14.35 -0.20
CA ASP A 76 -3.93 -13.37 -0.40
C ASP A 76 -3.42 -12.07 -1.02
N PHE A 77 -2.24 -11.60 -0.62
CA PHE A 77 -1.59 -10.45 -1.22
C PHE A 77 -1.22 -10.67 -2.69
N LYS A 78 -0.73 -11.86 -3.05
CA LYS A 78 -0.45 -12.20 -4.45
C LYS A 78 -1.74 -12.17 -5.29
N ALA A 79 -2.80 -12.81 -4.79
CA ALA A 79 -4.11 -12.82 -5.46
C ALA A 79 -4.69 -11.39 -5.61
N ALA A 80 -4.68 -10.61 -4.53
CA ALA A 80 -5.12 -9.22 -4.55
C ALA A 80 -4.29 -8.36 -5.51
N THR A 81 -2.99 -8.62 -5.63
CA THR A 81 -2.10 -7.93 -6.58
C THR A 81 -2.48 -8.21 -8.03
N LEU A 82 -2.75 -9.48 -8.37
CA LEU A 82 -3.18 -9.84 -9.72
C LEU A 82 -4.55 -9.23 -10.06
N ASP A 83 -5.49 -9.22 -9.11
CA ASP A 83 -6.79 -8.57 -9.32
C ASP A 83 -6.67 -7.05 -9.49
N TYR A 84 -5.84 -6.40 -8.65
CA TYR A 84 -5.54 -4.99 -8.77
C TYR A 84 -4.91 -4.66 -10.13
N ALA A 85 -3.92 -5.45 -10.56
CA ALA A 85 -3.28 -5.29 -11.86
C ALA A 85 -4.27 -5.44 -13.01
N ARG A 86 -5.14 -6.46 -12.97
CA ARG A 86 -6.22 -6.66 -13.93
C ARG A 86 -7.10 -5.41 -14.01
N TRP A 87 -7.55 -4.86 -12.88
CA TRP A 87 -8.35 -3.64 -12.86
C TRP A 87 -7.58 -2.41 -13.38
N VAL A 88 -6.32 -2.25 -12.98
CA VAL A 88 -5.48 -1.13 -13.41
C VAL A 88 -5.29 -1.15 -14.91
N PHE A 89 -4.82 -2.26 -15.48
CA PHE A 89 -4.47 -2.35 -16.89
C PHE A 89 -5.70 -2.47 -17.80
N ALA A 90 -6.73 -3.23 -17.39
CA ALA A 90 -7.89 -3.46 -18.24
C ALA A 90 -8.97 -2.37 -18.13
N TYR A 91 -8.93 -1.51 -17.10
CA TYR A 91 -9.94 -0.45 -16.93
C TYR A 91 -9.33 0.92 -16.70
N ARG A 92 -8.43 1.07 -15.72
CA ARG A 92 -7.92 2.40 -15.35
C ARG A 92 -6.94 2.98 -16.36
N LEU A 93 -6.12 2.17 -17.03
CA LEU A 93 -5.12 2.64 -17.99
C LEU A 93 -5.56 2.46 -19.45
N VAL A 94 -6.83 2.12 -19.68
CA VAL A 94 -7.37 2.03 -21.04
C VAL A 94 -7.29 3.39 -21.73
N GLY A 95 -6.66 3.40 -22.91
CA GLY A 95 -6.45 4.62 -23.70
C GLY A 95 -5.48 5.62 -23.04
N ASP A 96 -4.72 5.20 -22.04
CA ASP A 96 -3.68 6.03 -21.45
C ASP A 96 -2.46 6.11 -22.37
N THR A 97 -1.73 7.21 -22.29
CA THR A 97 -0.56 7.45 -23.15
C THR A 97 0.58 8.03 -22.31
N PRO A 98 1.84 7.88 -22.75
CA PRO A 98 2.99 8.50 -22.07
C PRO A 98 2.81 10.01 -21.86
N GLU A 99 2.15 10.68 -22.81
CA GLU A 99 1.86 12.11 -22.73
C GLU A 99 0.86 12.44 -21.61
N LYS A 100 -0.25 11.70 -21.51
CA LYS A 100 -1.21 11.85 -20.40
C LYS A 100 -0.55 11.61 -19.04
N PHE A 101 0.40 10.67 -19.00
CA PHE A 101 1.17 10.37 -17.79
C PHE A 101 2.05 11.55 -17.36
N ARG A 102 2.80 12.14 -18.30
CA ARG A 102 3.61 13.35 -18.05
C ARG A 102 2.77 14.51 -17.57
N GLN A 103 1.63 14.76 -18.21
CA GLN A 103 0.73 15.85 -17.81
C GLN A 103 0.22 15.70 -16.37
N ARG A 104 -0.10 14.47 -15.93
CA ARG A 104 -0.50 14.20 -14.54
C ARG A 104 0.65 14.30 -13.54
N ALA A 105 1.87 14.03 -13.99
CA ALA A 105 3.06 14.22 -13.15
C ALA A 105 3.35 15.72 -12.93
N GLU A 106 3.15 16.55 -13.95
CA GLU A 106 3.33 18.00 -13.87
C GLU A 106 2.25 18.70 -13.05
N LYS A 107 0.98 18.29 -13.23
CA LYS A 107 -0.17 18.84 -12.50
C LYS A 107 -0.80 17.76 -11.62
N VAL A 108 -0.30 17.68 -10.40
CA VAL A 108 -0.75 16.68 -9.42
C VAL A 108 -2.21 16.89 -9.04
N ASP A 109 -3.06 15.92 -9.39
CA ASP A 109 -4.40 15.77 -8.84
C ASP A 109 -4.33 14.79 -7.66
N VAL A 110 -4.65 15.27 -6.47
CA VAL A 110 -4.63 14.49 -5.23
C VAL A 110 -5.62 13.33 -5.23
N ASN A 111 -6.63 13.36 -6.12
CA ASN A 111 -7.62 12.29 -6.26
C ASN A 111 -7.14 11.16 -7.21
N LEU A 112 -5.93 11.28 -7.77
CA LEU A 112 -5.32 10.25 -8.61
C LEU A 112 -4.19 9.55 -7.85
N GLY A 113 -4.33 8.24 -7.69
CA GLY A 113 -3.30 7.39 -7.11
C GLY A 113 -1.97 7.48 -7.87
N LEU A 114 -0.87 7.26 -7.17
CA LEU A 114 0.50 7.41 -7.65
C LEU A 114 0.77 6.60 -8.93
N PHE A 115 0.21 5.39 -9.05
CA PHE A 115 0.29 4.55 -10.25
C PHE A 115 -0.20 5.22 -11.54
N ARG A 116 -0.94 6.34 -11.49
CA ARG A 116 -1.45 7.06 -12.67
C ARG A 116 -0.50 8.13 -13.22
N ARG A 117 0.59 8.41 -12.51
CA ARG A 117 1.56 9.48 -12.80
C ARG A 117 3.01 9.13 -12.51
N HIS A 118 3.27 8.00 -11.85
CA HIS A 118 4.62 7.57 -11.45
C HIS A 118 5.02 6.25 -12.12
N SER A 119 5.84 6.34 -13.17
CA SER A 119 6.22 5.18 -13.98
C SER A 119 6.96 4.08 -13.19
N PRO A 120 7.85 4.38 -12.22
CA PRO A 120 8.43 3.37 -11.35
C PRO A 120 7.39 2.50 -10.65
N ARG A 121 6.25 3.08 -10.21
CA ARG A 121 5.18 2.32 -9.56
C ARG A 121 4.50 1.32 -10.50
N ILE A 122 4.30 1.68 -11.76
CA ILE A 122 3.77 0.77 -12.78
C ILE A 122 4.76 -0.35 -13.08
N ARG A 123 6.05 -0.03 -13.18
CA ARG A 123 7.09 -1.04 -13.37
C ARG A 123 7.10 -2.04 -12.20
N TRP A 124 7.04 -1.56 -10.98
CA TRP A 124 6.98 -2.41 -9.79
C TRP A 124 5.75 -3.33 -9.81
N LEU A 125 4.57 -2.79 -10.15
CA LEU A 125 3.36 -3.62 -10.26
C LEU A 125 3.50 -4.71 -11.34
N LEU A 126 4.10 -4.38 -12.49
CA LEU A 126 4.37 -5.38 -13.54
C LEU A 126 5.35 -6.46 -13.07
N GLN A 127 6.39 -6.10 -12.31
CA GLN A 127 7.33 -7.08 -11.75
C GLN A 127 6.63 -8.06 -10.81
N LEU A 128 5.70 -7.58 -9.98
CA LEU A 128 4.89 -8.47 -9.14
C LEU A 128 3.98 -9.38 -9.96
N VAL A 129 3.39 -8.88 -11.05
CA VAL A 129 2.59 -9.71 -11.95
C VAL A 129 3.45 -10.80 -12.59
N GLU A 130 4.65 -10.46 -13.06
CA GLU A 130 5.61 -11.43 -13.61
C GLU A 130 6.03 -12.48 -12.58
N GLU A 131 6.16 -12.11 -11.31
CA GLU A 131 6.47 -13.03 -10.20
C GLU A 131 5.27 -13.94 -9.86
N PHE A 132 4.07 -13.36 -9.72
CA PHE A 132 2.93 -14.03 -9.10
C PHE A 132 2.01 -14.76 -10.08
N LEU A 133 1.88 -14.28 -11.32
CA LEU A 133 0.98 -14.90 -12.31
C LEU A 133 1.35 -16.37 -12.59
N PRO A 134 2.63 -16.75 -12.77
CA PRO A 134 3.00 -18.15 -12.96
C PRO A 134 2.70 -19.04 -11.74
N GLU A 135 2.60 -18.47 -10.53
CA GLU A 135 2.17 -19.18 -9.34
C GLU A 135 0.67 -19.46 -9.34
N ALA A 136 -0.14 -18.45 -9.67
CA ALA A 136 -1.57 -18.58 -9.80
C ALA A 136 -1.96 -19.60 -10.90
N GLU A 137 -1.33 -19.52 -12.08
CA GLU A 137 -1.59 -20.43 -13.20
C GLU A 137 -1.23 -21.88 -12.89
N ALA A 138 -0.27 -22.09 -11.98
CA ALA A 138 0.14 -23.41 -11.52
C ALA A 138 -0.68 -23.92 -10.32
N GLY A 139 -1.72 -23.21 -9.89
CA GLY A 139 -2.56 -23.62 -8.75
C GLY A 139 -1.89 -23.46 -7.39
N ARG A 140 -0.82 -22.66 -7.26
CA ARG A 140 -0.09 -22.49 -5.99
C ARG A 140 -0.73 -21.52 -4.99
N PHE A 141 -1.93 -21.03 -5.28
CA PHE A 141 -2.69 -20.16 -4.38
C PHE A 141 -3.72 -20.95 -3.55
N GLU A 142 -3.61 -22.27 -3.50
CA GLU A 142 -4.48 -23.11 -2.68
C GLU A 142 -4.07 -23.00 -1.21
N CYS A 143 -4.96 -22.47 -0.38
CA CYS A 143 -4.89 -22.67 1.08
C CYS A 143 -5.38 -24.09 1.40
N GLU A 144 -4.66 -24.80 2.26
CA GLU A 144 -5.18 -26.01 2.91
C GLU A 144 -6.33 -25.58 3.84
N LEU A 145 -7.58 -25.81 3.42
CA LEU A 145 -8.79 -25.59 4.23
C LEU A 145 -9.07 -26.76 5.18
#